data_AF-A0A7W6S2P9-F1
#
_entry.id   AF-A0A7W6S2P9-F1
#
_cell.length_a   1.000
_cell.length_b   1.000
_cell.length_c   1.000
_cell.angle_alpha   90.00
_cell.angle_beta   90.00
_cell.angle_gamma   90.00
#
_symmetry.space_group_name_H-M   'P 1'
#
loop_
_entity.id
_entity.type
_entity.pdbx_description
1 polymer ?
#
loop_
_entity_poly.entity_id
_entity_poly.type
_entity_poly.pdbx_seq_one_letter_code
_entity_poly.pdbx_strand_id
1 'polypeptide(L)'
;MAGISIEVSGDDIAARGLDAIVGRAADMTRAMDSIGAMMRTSVLHRFQEGVDPDGEDWPPSIRAIMTDGKTLVDRGHLRDSVTYAADADSVRQGTNLVYARIHQLGGTIKIKARTQTITRRLYKDGTLSERFVKRTARNAVSTDHQVAAHTITMPARPYLGLSAQDRQQAGEIVADWVTGAWS
;
A
#
# COMPACT_ATOMS: atom_id res chain seq x y z
N MET A 1 -69.36 20.07 -12.52
CA MET A 1 -68.19 19.22 -12.88
C MET A 1 -67.24 19.32 -11.71
N ALA A 2 -67.16 18.28 -10.87
CA ALA A 2 -66.22 18.26 -9.75
C ALA A 2 -64.88 17.72 -10.27
N GLY A 3 -63.84 18.56 -10.25
CA GLY A 3 -62.47 18.17 -10.59
C GLY A 3 -61.63 18.15 -9.33
N ILE A 4 -60.85 17.08 -9.14
CA ILE A 4 -59.78 17.05 -8.14
C ILE A 4 -58.58 17.76 -8.75
N SER A 5 -58.17 18.89 -8.15
CA SER A 5 -56.87 19.52 -8.42
C SER A 5 -55.88 19.09 -7.35
N ILE A 6 -54.75 18.53 -7.77
CA ILE A 6 -53.59 18.32 -6.90
C ILE A 6 -52.58 19.40 -7.28
N GLU A 7 -52.31 20.31 -6.35
CA GLU A 7 -51.30 21.34 -6.49
C GLU A 7 -50.06 20.90 -5.73
N VAL A 8 -48.89 20.95 -6.38
CA VAL A 8 -47.61 20.64 -5.76
C VAL A 8 -46.73 21.87 -5.88
N SER A 9 -46.30 22.43 -4.75
CA SER A 9 -45.39 23.57 -4.71
C SER A 9 -43.97 23.13 -5.02
N GLY A 10 -43.24 23.95 -5.79
CA GLY A 10 -41.80 23.76 -6.03
C GLY A 10 -40.99 23.80 -4.74
N ASP A 11 -41.42 24.59 -3.74
CA ASP A 11 -40.74 24.71 -2.45
C ASP A 11 -40.82 23.42 -1.63
N ASP A 12 -41.97 22.74 -1.65
CA ASP A 12 -42.17 21.46 -0.95
C ASP A 12 -41.34 20.33 -1.58
N ILE A 13 -41.21 20.34 -2.92
CA ILE A 13 -40.34 19.40 -3.64
C ILE A 13 -38.88 19.67 -3.31
N ALA A 14 -38.46 20.94 -3.33
CA ALA A 14 -37.09 21.35 -3.04
C ALA A 14 -36.68 21.02 -1.58
N ALA A 15 -37.56 21.27 -0.60
CA ALA A 15 -37.33 20.95 0.80
C ALA A 15 -37.12 19.44 1.02
N ARG A 16 -38.00 18.60 0.45
CA ARG A 16 -37.86 17.13 0.56
C ARG A 16 -36.59 16.60 -0.11
N GLY A 17 -36.21 17.18 -1.26
CA GLY A 17 -34.96 16.84 -1.94
C GLY A 17 -33.74 17.18 -1.10
N LEU A 18 -33.74 18.38 -0.48
CA LEU A 18 -32.66 18.82 0.39
C LEU A 18 -32.55 17.97 1.66
N ASP A 19 -33.67 17.64 2.31
CA ASP A 19 -33.68 16.76 3.49
C ASP A 19 -33.11 15.37 3.17
N ALA A 20 -33.41 14.82 1.99
CA ALA A 20 -32.88 13.53 1.54
C ALA A 20 -31.36 13.59 1.28
N ILE A 21 -30.85 14.70 0.78
CA ILE A 21 -29.41 14.95 0.59
C ILE A 21 -28.72 15.09 1.95
N VAL A 22 -29.27 15.89 2.85
CA VAL A 22 -28.73 16.09 4.21
C VAL A 22 -28.69 14.76 4.98
N GLY A 23 -29.75 13.94 4.86
CA GLY A 23 -29.80 12.62 5.48
C GLY A 23 -28.70 11.68 4.98
N ARG A 24 -28.40 11.69 3.68
CA ARG A 24 -27.31 10.87 3.09
C ARG A 24 -25.92 11.42 3.39
N ALA A 25 -25.79 12.74 3.50
CA ALA A 25 -24.53 13.39 3.90
C ALA A 25 -24.20 13.15 5.38
N ALA A 26 -25.20 12.86 6.22
CA ALA A 26 -24.99 12.59 7.64
C ALA A 26 -24.32 11.23 7.92
N ASP A 27 -24.47 10.26 7.02
CA ASP A 27 -23.77 8.97 7.10
C ASP A 27 -23.31 8.54 5.70
N MET A 28 -22.04 8.84 5.39
CA MET A 28 -21.41 8.43 4.13
C MET A 28 -20.64 7.12 4.27
N THR A 29 -20.86 6.32 5.33
CA THR A 29 -20.06 5.10 5.59
C THR A 29 -20.00 4.18 4.37
N ARG A 30 -21.12 3.99 3.65
CA ARG A 30 -21.14 3.17 2.43
C ARG A 30 -20.36 3.78 1.25
N ALA A 31 -20.41 5.10 1.11
CA ALA A 31 -19.62 5.81 0.10
C ALA A 31 -18.12 5.73 0.44
N MET A 32 -17.77 5.93 1.71
CA MET A 32 -16.39 5.82 2.21
C MET A 32 -15.88 4.38 2.07
N ASP A 33 -16.70 3.37 2.31
CA ASP A 33 -16.33 1.96 2.07
C ASP A 33 -16.03 1.70 0.59
N SER A 34 -16.87 2.21 -0.31
CA SER A 34 -16.64 2.14 -1.76
C SER A 34 -15.35 2.86 -2.18
N ILE A 35 -15.08 4.04 -1.61
CA ILE A 35 -13.82 4.77 -1.83
C ILE A 35 -12.64 3.95 -1.32
N GLY A 36 -12.73 3.34 -0.15
CA GLY A 36 -11.68 2.47 0.40
C GLY A 36 -11.38 1.26 -0.51
N ALA A 37 -12.42 0.61 -1.02
CA ALA A 37 -12.30 -0.50 -1.98
C ALA A 37 -11.62 -0.04 -3.29
N MET A 38 -12.02 1.12 -3.80
CA MET A 38 -11.39 1.75 -4.97
C MET A 38 -9.90 2.04 -4.70
N MET A 39 -9.57 2.69 -3.57
CA MET A 39 -8.18 2.96 -3.19
C MET A 39 -7.36 1.67 -3.08
N ARG A 40 -7.93 0.59 -2.56
CA ARG A 40 -7.27 -0.72 -2.49
C ARG A 40 -6.97 -1.28 -3.87
N THR A 41 -7.90 -1.11 -4.81
CA THR A 41 -7.77 -1.53 -6.21
C THR A 41 -6.68 -0.72 -6.92
N SER A 42 -6.63 0.59 -6.71
CA SER A 42 -5.58 1.47 -7.24
C SER A 42 -4.20 1.06 -6.74
N VAL A 43 -4.05 0.71 -5.45
CA VAL A 43 -2.80 0.13 -4.92
C VAL A 43 -2.46 -1.18 -5.63
N LEU A 44 -3.41 -2.10 -5.80
CA LEU A 44 -3.16 -3.37 -6.51
C LEU A 44 -2.64 -3.14 -7.93
N HIS A 45 -3.25 -2.21 -8.66
CA HIS A 45 -2.84 -1.82 -10.00
C HIS A 45 -1.41 -1.27 -10.02
N ARG A 46 -1.06 -0.36 -9.09
CA ARG A 46 0.32 0.14 -8.94
C ARG A 46 1.35 -0.95 -8.75
N PHE A 47 1.07 -1.98 -7.95
CA PHE A 47 1.97 -3.13 -7.78
C PHE A 47 2.05 -4.02 -9.03
N GLN A 48 1.01 -4.04 -9.87
CA GLN A 48 1.03 -4.77 -11.12
C GLN A 48 1.87 -4.05 -12.16
N GLU A 49 1.68 -2.73 -12.32
CA GLU A 49 2.39 -1.92 -13.31
C GLU A 49 3.80 -1.52 -12.85
N GLY A 50 4.02 -1.43 -11.54
CA GLY A 50 5.29 -0.97 -10.97
C GLY A 50 5.43 0.54 -10.92
N VAL A 51 4.31 1.26 -10.82
CA VAL A 51 4.23 2.73 -10.87
C VAL A 51 3.74 3.32 -9.55
N ASP A 52 4.07 4.57 -9.31
CA ASP A 52 3.59 5.34 -8.17
C ASP A 52 2.19 5.97 -8.41
N PRO A 53 1.61 6.72 -7.45
CA PRO A 53 0.33 7.39 -7.62
C PRO A 53 0.29 8.46 -8.72
N ASP A 54 1.43 9.03 -9.08
CA ASP A 54 1.53 10.06 -10.11
C ASP A 54 1.75 9.43 -11.51
N GLY A 55 1.97 8.12 -11.56
CA GLY A 55 2.14 7.33 -12.78
C GLY A 55 3.60 7.11 -13.16
N GLU A 56 4.54 7.50 -12.31
CA GLU A 56 5.98 7.34 -12.57
C GLU A 56 6.46 5.95 -12.14
N ASP A 57 7.38 5.37 -12.93
CA ASP A 57 7.95 4.05 -12.63
C ASP A 57 8.75 4.06 -11.32
N TRP A 58 8.55 3.02 -10.50
CA TRP A 58 9.34 2.86 -9.30
C TRP A 58 10.82 2.61 -9.64
N PRO A 59 11.75 3.25 -8.90
CA PRO A 59 13.17 2.94 -9.00
C PRO A 59 13.43 1.43 -8.84
N PRO A 60 14.05 0.76 -9.82
CA PRO A 60 14.14 -0.69 -9.83
C PRO A 60 14.92 -1.20 -8.62
N SER A 61 14.51 -2.35 -8.08
CA SER A 61 15.27 -3.02 -7.03
C SER A 61 16.39 -3.88 -7.63
N ILE A 62 17.52 -4.03 -6.94
CA ILE A 62 18.64 -4.89 -7.39
C ILE A 62 18.15 -6.31 -7.68
N ARG A 63 17.26 -6.86 -6.84
CA ARG A 63 16.66 -8.18 -7.08
C ARG A 63 15.86 -8.20 -8.38
N ALA A 64 14.98 -7.21 -8.58
CA ALA A 64 14.19 -7.10 -9.81
C ALA A 64 15.08 -7.12 -11.05
N ILE A 65 16.19 -6.39 -11.04
CA ILE A 65 17.18 -6.38 -12.14
C ILE A 65 17.85 -7.75 -12.31
N MET A 66 18.29 -8.37 -11.21
CA MET A 66 19.07 -9.63 -11.26
C MET A 66 18.23 -10.87 -11.61
N THR A 67 16.94 -10.86 -11.28
CA THR A 67 16.05 -12.02 -11.46
C THR A 67 14.95 -11.77 -12.48
N ASP A 68 15.01 -10.65 -13.20
CA ASP A 68 13.93 -10.18 -14.10
C ASP A 68 12.54 -10.18 -13.40
N GLY A 69 12.53 -9.69 -12.16
CA GLY A 69 11.34 -9.67 -11.29
C GLY A 69 10.72 -8.28 -11.17
N LYS A 70 9.57 -8.16 -10.52
CA LYS A 70 8.90 -6.86 -10.28
C LYS A 70 9.35 -6.18 -9.00
N THR A 71 9.67 -4.89 -9.06
CA THR A 71 10.04 -4.10 -7.86
C THR A 71 8.90 -4.09 -6.84
N LEU A 72 9.24 -4.14 -5.54
CA LEU A 72 8.31 -4.33 -4.41
C LEU A 72 7.49 -5.63 -4.40
N VAL A 73 7.64 -6.50 -5.40
CA VAL A 73 6.96 -7.80 -5.48
C VAL A 73 7.99 -8.93 -5.53
N ASP A 74 8.26 -9.49 -4.36
CA ASP A 74 8.95 -10.79 -4.22
C ASP A 74 7.91 -11.90 -4.08
N ARG A 75 7.29 -12.00 -2.89
CA ARG A 75 6.18 -12.92 -2.58
C ARG A 75 4.81 -12.24 -2.50
N GLY A 76 4.73 -10.94 -2.77
CA GLY A 76 3.48 -10.18 -2.71
C GLY A 76 3.02 -9.70 -1.33
N HIS A 77 3.72 -10.07 -0.24
CA HIS A 77 3.29 -9.73 1.13
C HIS A 77 2.96 -8.26 1.37
N LEU A 78 3.77 -7.32 0.86
CA LEU A 78 3.49 -5.90 1.04
C LEU A 78 2.17 -5.50 0.37
N ARG A 79 2.02 -5.83 -0.92
CA ARG A 79 0.79 -5.61 -1.69
C ARG A 79 -0.43 -6.20 -0.98
N ASP A 80 -0.32 -7.44 -0.50
CA ASP A 80 -1.43 -8.19 0.06
C ASP A 80 -1.81 -7.70 1.47
N SER A 81 -0.86 -7.14 2.22
CA SER A 81 -1.07 -6.58 3.56
C SER A 81 -1.76 -5.21 3.59
N VAL A 82 -1.91 -4.53 2.45
CA VAL A 82 -2.57 -3.23 2.41
C VAL A 82 -4.06 -3.41 2.65
N THR A 83 -4.58 -2.70 3.65
CA THR A 83 -5.99 -2.69 4.04
C THR A 83 -6.48 -1.26 4.22
N TYR A 84 -7.79 -1.08 4.35
CA TYR A 84 -8.42 0.19 4.66
C TYR A 84 -9.48 0.04 5.75
N ALA A 85 -9.84 1.16 6.38
CA ALA A 85 -10.99 1.30 7.26
C ALA A 85 -11.77 2.56 6.85
N ALA A 86 -13.08 2.43 6.71
CA ALA A 86 -13.98 3.51 6.36
C ALA A 86 -14.82 3.90 7.59
N ASP A 87 -14.90 5.21 7.85
CA ASP A 87 -15.79 5.83 8.82
C ASP A 87 -16.85 6.68 8.06
N ALA A 88 -17.71 7.40 8.78
CA ALA A 88 -18.80 8.17 8.17
C ALA A 88 -18.33 9.31 7.25
N ASP A 89 -17.10 9.81 7.42
CA ASP A 89 -16.57 10.99 6.72
C ASP A 89 -15.13 10.79 6.21
N SER A 90 -14.53 9.63 6.44
CA SER A 90 -13.10 9.43 6.19
C SER A 90 -12.74 7.98 5.87
N VAL A 91 -11.64 7.82 5.13
CA VAL A 91 -11.04 6.52 4.82
C VAL A 91 -9.57 6.54 5.23
N ARG A 92 -9.14 5.53 5.99
CA ARG A 92 -7.74 5.31 6.36
C ARG A 92 -7.21 4.07 5.65
N GLN A 93 -6.11 4.21 4.91
CA GLN A 93 -5.44 3.10 4.23
C GLN A 93 -4.03 2.89 4.80
N GLY A 94 -3.60 1.63 4.96
CA GLY A 94 -2.28 1.33 5.49
C GLY A 94 -1.91 -0.15 5.50
N THR A 95 -0.78 -0.47 6.14
CA THR A 95 -0.26 -1.83 6.34
C THR A 95 0.47 -1.89 7.68
N ASN A 96 0.49 -3.07 8.30
CA ASN A 96 1.20 -3.32 9.55
C ASN A 96 2.67 -3.77 9.35
N LEU A 97 3.15 -3.86 8.11
CA LEU A 97 4.51 -4.32 7.84
C LEU A 97 5.54 -3.23 8.18
N VAL A 98 6.51 -3.56 9.04
CA VAL A 98 7.52 -2.61 9.54
C VAL A 98 8.31 -1.94 8.40
N TYR A 99 8.60 -2.69 7.33
CA TYR A 99 9.38 -2.19 6.20
C TYR A 99 8.56 -1.38 5.19
N ALA A 100 7.23 -1.29 5.35
CA ALA A 100 6.34 -0.52 4.49
C ALA A 100 6.76 0.96 4.41
N ARG A 101 7.03 1.56 5.58
CA ARG A 101 7.33 2.99 5.69
C ARG A 101 8.55 3.42 4.86
N ILE A 102 9.63 2.63 4.92
CA ILE A 102 10.87 2.99 4.20
C ILE A 102 10.68 2.86 2.68
N HIS A 103 9.78 2.01 2.21
CA HIS A 103 9.43 1.97 0.80
C HIS A 103 8.51 3.12 0.40
N GLN A 104 7.52 3.46 1.22
CA GLN A 104 6.63 4.58 0.91
C GLN A 104 7.35 5.92 0.86
N LEU A 105 8.23 6.20 1.83
CA LEU A 105 8.83 7.53 2.02
C LEU A 105 10.30 7.60 1.59
N GLY A 106 10.93 6.47 1.31
CA GLY A 106 12.38 6.38 1.19
C GLY A 106 13.08 6.64 2.53
N GLY A 107 14.40 6.67 2.50
CA GLY A 107 15.21 7.11 3.63
C GLY A 107 16.51 6.35 3.79
N THR A 108 17.15 6.56 4.94
CA THR A 108 18.50 6.08 5.20
C THR A 108 18.54 5.17 6.41
N ILE A 109 19.07 3.97 6.23
CA ILE A 109 19.24 2.97 7.28
C ILE A 109 20.71 2.96 7.70
N LYS A 110 20.97 3.27 8.96
CA LYS A 110 22.32 3.26 9.53
C LYS A 110 22.59 1.92 10.21
N ILE A 111 23.54 1.17 9.70
CA ILE A 111 23.99 -0.10 10.27
C ILE A 111 25.23 0.17 11.12
N LYS A 112 25.14 -0.17 12.41
CA LYS A 112 26.28 -0.07 13.33
C LYS A 112 27.30 -1.17 13.07
N ALA A 113 28.55 -0.89 13.39
CA ALA A 113 29.61 -1.90 13.35
C ALA A 113 29.25 -3.06 14.30
N ARG A 114 29.52 -4.29 13.86
CA ARG A 114 29.25 -5.50 14.64
C ARG A 114 30.18 -6.63 14.24
N THR A 115 30.49 -7.49 15.20
CA THR A 115 31.16 -8.76 14.94
C THR A 115 30.09 -9.84 14.70
N GLN A 116 30.25 -10.63 13.65
CA GLN A 116 29.40 -11.77 13.35
C GLN A 116 30.25 -13.03 13.21
N THR A 117 29.89 -14.07 13.93
CA THR A 117 30.54 -15.37 13.79
C THR A 117 29.98 -16.09 12.57
N ILE A 118 30.87 -16.48 11.65
CA ILE A 118 30.53 -17.19 10.43
C ILE A 118 31.10 -18.61 10.53
N THR A 119 30.26 -19.60 10.22
CA THR A 119 30.69 -20.99 10.20
C THR A 119 30.81 -21.51 8.77
N ARG A 120 31.99 -22.04 8.43
CA ARG A 120 32.29 -22.65 7.12
C ARG A 120 32.92 -24.03 7.32
N ARG A 121 32.86 -24.88 6.31
CA ARG A 121 33.50 -26.20 6.35
C ARG A 121 34.97 -26.06 5.97
N LEU A 122 35.85 -26.75 6.70
CA LEU A 122 37.24 -26.94 6.36
C LEU A 122 37.43 -28.18 5.47
N TYR A 123 38.02 -27.98 4.30
CA TYR A 123 38.43 -29.05 3.41
C TYR A 123 39.79 -29.63 3.83
N LYS A 124 40.13 -30.80 3.27
CA LYS A 124 41.38 -31.51 3.62
C LYS A 124 42.64 -30.75 3.21
N ASP A 125 42.53 -29.87 2.21
CA ASP A 125 43.59 -28.99 1.70
C ASP A 125 43.80 -27.73 2.58
N GLY A 126 43.02 -27.58 3.66
CA GLY A 126 43.09 -26.42 4.55
C GLY A 126 42.25 -25.22 4.10
N THR A 127 41.56 -25.30 2.94
CA THR A 127 40.69 -24.22 2.47
C THR A 127 39.31 -24.26 3.15
N LEU A 128 38.68 -23.10 3.30
CA LEU A 128 37.32 -22.97 3.82
C LEU A 128 36.31 -22.90 2.67
N SER A 129 35.17 -23.56 2.82
CA SER A 129 34.09 -23.54 1.84
C SER A 129 33.49 -22.15 1.65
N GLU A 130 33.16 -21.79 0.41
CA GLU A 130 32.41 -20.55 0.10
C GLU A 130 30.99 -20.54 0.68
N ARG A 131 30.45 -21.72 0.97
CA ARG A 131 29.13 -21.89 1.57
C ARG A 131 29.21 -21.92 3.09
N PHE A 132 28.22 -21.30 3.74
CA PHE A 132 28.03 -21.40 5.18
C PHE A 132 27.44 -22.76 5.56
N VAL A 133 27.86 -23.30 6.71
CA VAL A 133 27.40 -24.59 7.24
C VAL A 133 26.92 -24.46 8.68
N LYS A 134 26.05 -25.38 9.12
CA LYS A 134 25.69 -25.48 10.54
C LYS A 134 26.92 -25.76 11.39
N ARG A 135 26.98 -25.20 12.60
CA ARG A 135 28.10 -25.40 13.55
C ARG A 135 28.38 -26.85 13.90
N THR A 136 27.37 -27.71 13.87
CA THR A 136 27.48 -29.15 14.16
C THR A 136 27.89 -29.99 12.95
N ALA A 137 28.08 -29.37 11.78
CA ALA A 137 28.50 -30.10 10.59
C ALA A 137 29.94 -30.62 10.74
N ARG A 138 30.24 -31.74 10.08
CA ARG A 138 31.61 -32.27 10.02
C ARG A 138 32.58 -31.21 9.49
N ASN A 139 33.70 -31.07 10.18
CA ASN A 139 34.77 -30.11 9.90
C ASN A 139 34.28 -28.65 9.85
N ALA A 140 33.25 -28.31 10.63
CA ALA A 140 32.80 -26.93 10.76
C ALA A 140 33.81 -26.12 11.57
N VAL A 141 34.25 -24.98 11.03
CA VAL A 141 35.12 -24.00 11.67
C VAL A 141 34.36 -22.68 11.75
N SER A 142 34.41 -22.04 12.92
CA SER A 142 33.81 -20.73 13.16
C SER A 142 34.89 -19.66 13.17
N THR A 143 34.66 -18.59 12.43
CA THR A 143 35.56 -17.44 12.37
C THR A 143 34.74 -16.17 12.61
N ASP A 144 35.28 -15.27 13.41
CA ASP A 144 34.66 -13.97 13.65
C ASP A 144 34.96 -13.02 12.50
N HIS A 145 33.90 -12.40 11.97
CA HIS A 145 33.96 -11.45 10.88
C HIS A 145 33.48 -10.09 11.35
N GLN A 146 34.33 -9.06 11.18
CA GLN A 146 33.99 -7.69 11.53
C GLN A 146 33.23 -7.02 10.39
N VAL A 147 32.01 -6.57 10.65
CA VAL A 147 31.22 -5.77 9.73
C VAL A 147 31.32 -4.32 10.18
N ALA A 148 31.92 -3.47 9.36
CA ALA A 148 32.04 -2.04 9.64
C ALA A 148 30.66 -1.34 9.62
N ALA A 149 30.57 -0.21 10.33
CA ALA A 149 29.40 0.64 10.26
C ALA A 149 29.25 1.19 8.83
N HIS A 150 28.03 1.14 8.30
CA HIS A 150 27.73 1.62 6.96
C HIS A 150 26.29 2.06 6.86
N THR A 151 25.99 2.77 5.78
CA THR A 151 24.71 3.41 5.56
C THR A 151 24.10 2.90 4.27
N ILE A 152 22.82 2.53 4.32
CA ILE A 152 22.05 2.07 3.17
C ILE A 152 21.01 3.15 2.86
N THR A 153 21.07 3.72 1.66
CA THR A 153 20.07 4.67 1.18
C THR A 153 19.02 3.93 0.35
N MET A 154 17.77 4.04 0.76
CA MET A 154 16.62 3.44 0.10
C MET A 154 15.83 4.52 -0.65
N PRO A 155 15.63 4.41 -1.97
CA PRO A 155 14.77 5.34 -2.70
C PRO A 155 13.30 5.11 -2.31
N ALA A 156 12.52 6.19 -2.37
CA ALA A 156 11.07 6.13 -2.22
C ALA A 156 10.45 5.40 -3.41
N ARG A 157 9.42 4.61 -3.13
CA ARG A 157 8.58 3.88 -4.06
C ARG A 157 7.14 4.00 -3.54
N PRO A 158 6.52 5.19 -3.67
CA PRO A 158 5.20 5.42 -3.12
C PRO A 158 4.20 4.49 -3.78
N TYR A 159 3.42 3.78 -2.98
CA TYR A 159 2.35 2.90 -3.46
C TYR A 159 1.00 3.28 -2.84
N LEU A 160 1.03 3.87 -1.65
CA LEU A 160 -0.12 4.56 -1.06
C LEU A 160 -0.20 5.99 -1.61
N GLY A 161 -1.42 6.47 -1.82
CA GLY A 161 -1.70 7.80 -2.34
C GLY A 161 -2.92 7.80 -3.25
N LEU A 162 -3.39 9.00 -3.59
CA LEU A 162 -4.48 9.22 -4.53
C LEU A 162 -3.91 9.88 -5.78
N SER A 163 -4.02 9.18 -6.91
CA SER A 163 -3.78 9.75 -8.23
C SER A 163 -4.83 10.81 -8.58
N ALA A 164 -4.61 11.56 -9.66
CA ALA A 164 -5.64 12.47 -10.18
C ALA A 164 -6.93 11.71 -10.53
N GLN A 165 -6.81 10.52 -11.11
CA GLN A 165 -7.93 9.65 -11.45
C GLN A 165 -8.66 9.14 -10.20
N ASP A 166 -7.93 8.72 -9.16
CA ASP A 166 -8.53 8.24 -7.92
C ASP A 166 -9.37 9.35 -7.26
N ARG A 167 -8.90 10.60 -7.31
CA ARG A 167 -9.63 11.76 -6.75
C ARG A 167 -10.91 12.04 -7.51
N GLN A 168 -10.87 11.94 -8.83
CA GLN A 168 -12.06 12.09 -9.67
C GLN A 168 -13.08 10.99 -9.35
N GLN A 169 -12.64 9.72 -9.35
CA GLN A 169 -13.52 8.59 -9.08
C GLN A 169 -14.09 8.63 -7.66
N ALA A 170 -13.32 9.06 -6.67
CA ALA A 170 -13.84 9.29 -5.31
C ALA A 170 -14.93 10.37 -5.30
N GLY A 171 -14.76 11.46 -6.06
CA GLY A 171 -15.76 12.51 -6.21
C GLY A 171 -17.04 12.00 -6.87
N GLU A 172 -16.93 11.15 -7.88
CA GLU A 172 -18.06 10.48 -8.55
C GLU A 172 -18.82 9.59 -7.56
N ILE A 173 -18.12 8.77 -6.76
CA ILE A 173 -18.74 7.92 -5.73
C ILE A 173 -19.54 8.76 -4.72
N VAL A 174 -18.98 9.90 -4.29
CA VAL A 174 -19.67 10.81 -3.36
C VAL A 174 -20.91 11.44 -4.03
N ALA A 175 -20.77 11.94 -5.26
CA ALA A 175 -21.87 12.54 -5.99
C ALA A 175 -23.02 11.55 -6.21
N ASP A 176 -22.69 10.33 -6.63
CA ASP A 176 -23.62 9.22 -6.83
C ASP A 176 -24.35 8.85 -5.53
N TRP A 177 -23.62 8.80 -4.41
CA TRP A 177 -24.20 8.54 -3.10
C TRP A 177 -25.22 9.60 -2.72
N VAL A 178 -24.84 10.87 -2.81
CA VAL A 178 -25.69 12.00 -2.39
C VAL A 178 -26.92 12.15 -3.28
N THR A 179 -26.78 11.91 -4.58
CA THR A 179 -27.89 11.98 -5.54
C THR A 179 -28.82 10.77 -5.50
N GLY A 180 -28.43 9.69 -4.82
CA GLY A 180 -29.24 8.48 -4.66
C GLY A 180 -29.25 7.57 -5.88
N ALA A 181 -28.25 7.65 -6.76
CA ALA A 181 -28.15 6.80 -7.95
C ALA A 181 -28.02 5.29 -7.64
N TRP A 182 -27.70 4.94 -6.39
CA TRP A 182 -27.51 3.57 -5.90
C TRP A 182 -28.49 3.13 -4.79
N SER A 183 -29.57 3.88 -4.57
CA SER A 183 -30.65 3.51 -3.63
C SER A 183 -31.87 2.95 -4.31
#